data_AF-G0WF36-F1
#
_entry.id   AF-G0WF36-F1
#
_cell.length_a   1.000
_cell.length_b   1.000
_cell.length_c   1.000
_cell.angle_alpha   90.00
_cell.angle_beta   90.00
_cell.angle_gamma   90.00
#
_symmetry.space_group_name_H-M   'P 1'
#
loop_
_entity.id
_entity.type
_entity.pdbx_description
1 polymer ?
#
loop_
_entity_poly.entity_id
_entity_poly.type
_entity_poly.pdbx_seq_one_letter_code
_entity_poly.pdbx_strand_id
1 'polypeptide(L)'
;MDITRFLELPVTIRKEVYFHLNGSFTHLNQQFTNTSLLSLISSLATPPFHSKNNEQLREKLYPTYAPYLEAFAFNSNLIDQWLSYSSWLRYDAIVIDCMRLNHLYEGSLIGPVDWIFLGGKIKLAYFDKFYLLQVWFSYQEYAKWIMEGGKDGDLILETEYLRFNTECFKPNMMIETYNVMENRKLLGFVSDVFFGEDEIEDDIFEEKDTLQKENNSIDEEISDALNTLESVENGTYKKRKTSSKIPTMSSKLNDKPLTKIIENLHKFKNIRNLFVRGDALYETMINAHGIRQVGRKVKYVVKTRTRTMQLLQLKYPTRFHVADFSRWVNLREVHMSGIEHADLNEFVLPKACKSLTISNSQNIIWWDIMGKISNFLPEKHRFEHSCYPLNASVQTCSSLENCAHRKLTKLKEDSITQDDLVRCRKEIWKIIFPLNYIQLNNVFSISSGTIVVPNAMYENHRIQLFGKSNINELIVI
;
A
#
# COMPACT_ATOMS: atom_id res chain seq x y z
N MET A 1 19.67 -8.09 -30.85
CA MET A 1 18.49 -7.20 -30.98
C MET A 1 18.88 -6.03 -31.85
N ASP A 2 18.06 -5.67 -32.85
CA ASP A 2 18.28 -4.45 -33.65
C ASP A 2 17.62 -3.26 -32.93
N ILE A 3 18.45 -2.43 -32.30
CA ILE A 3 18.01 -1.33 -31.45
C ILE A 3 17.39 -0.21 -32.28
N THR A 4 18.00 0.11 -33.43
CA THR A 4 17.54 1.22 -34.28
C THR A 4 16.16 0.93 -34.84
N ARG A 5 15.93 -0.30 -35.33
CA ARG A 5 14.62 -0.71 -35.84
C ARG A 5 13.54 -0.70 -34.77
N PHE A 6 13.89 -1.03 -33.52
CA PHE A 6 12.94 -0.97 -32.41
C PHE A 6 12.58 0.48 -32.05
N LEU A 7 13.56 1.38 -31.99
CA LEU A 7 13.35 2.80 -31.65
C LEU A 7 12.59 3.57 -32.75
N GLU A 8 12.60 3.08 -33.99
CA GLU A 8 11.77 3.59 -35.09
C GLU A 8 10.28 3.26 -34.94
N LEU A 9 9.91 2.30 -34.09
CA LEU A 9 8.51 1.96 -33.86
C LEU A 9 7.74 3.09 -33.15
N PRO A 10 6.42 3.21 -33.37
CA PRO A 10 5.57 4.16 -32.67
C PRO A 10 5.65 4.03 -31.15
N VAL A 11 5.52 5.17 -30.45
CA VAL A 11 5.54 5.26 -28.99
C VAL A 11 4.51 4.34 -28.33
N THR A 12 3.34 4.15 -28.95
CA THR A 12 2.29 3.26 -28.43
C THR A 12 2.74 1.80 -28.33
N ILE A 13 3.44 1.30 -29.34
CA ILE A 13 3.97 -0.07 -29.34
C ILE A 13 5.09 -0.19 -28.30
N ARG A 14 6.02 0.77 -28.28
CA ARG A 14 7.13 0.76 -27.31
C ARG A 14 6.64 0.83 -25.87
N LYS A 15 5.60 1.64 -25.61
CA LYS A 15 4.93 1.72 -24.31
C LYS A 15 4.41 0.36 -23.85
N GLU A 16 3.65 -0.36 -24.68
CA GLU A 16 3.14 -1.68 -24.31
C GLU A 16 4.27 -2.71 -24.08
N VAL A 17 5.32 -2.67 -24.90
CA VAL A 17 6.51 -3.51 -24.71
C VAL A 17 7.15 -3.24 -23.35
N TYR A 18 7.37 -1.97 -23.00
CA TYR A 18 7.98 -1.59 -21.73
C TYR A 18 7.07 -1.85 -20.53
N PHE A 19 5.76 -1.72 -20.70
CA PHE A 19 4.78 -2.07 -19.68
C PHE A 19 4.89 -3.56 -19.30
N HIS A 20 5.02 -4.44 -20.30
CA HIS A 20 5.23 -5.86 -20.07
C HIS A 20 6.64 -6.22 -19.59
N LEU A 21 7.68 -5.47 -20.00
CA LEU A 21 9.04 -5.63 -19.49
C LEU A 21 9.15 -5.22 -18.02
N ASN A 22 8.29 -4.30 -17.58
CA ASN A 22 8.07 -3.97 -16.18
C ASN A 22 9.39 -3.66 -15.43
N GLY A 23 10.22 -2.84 -16.06
CA GLY A 23 11.50 -2.37 -15.51
C GLY A 23 12.59 -3.44 -15.32
N SER A 24 12.37 -4.67 -15.77
CA SER A 24 13.38 -5.73 -15.71
C SER A 24 14.34 -5.65 -16.89
N PHE A 25 15.34 -4.78 -16.80
CA PHE A 25 16.30 -4.56 -17.88
C PHE A 25 17.43 -5.60 -17.93
N THR A 26 17.57 -6.42 -16.88
CA THR A 26 18.60 -7.45 -16.78
C THR A 26 17.99 -8.84 -16.70
N HIS A 27 18.75 -9.85 -17.15
CA HIS A 27 18.34 -11.26 -17.06
C HIS A 27 18.35 -11.82 -15.63
N LEU A 28 18.81 -11.04 -14.65
CA LEU A 28 18.96 -11.44 -13.25
C LEU A 28 17.60 -11.71 -12.57
N ASN A 29 16.54 -11.05 -13.05
CA ASN A 29 15.22 -11.10 -12.43
C ASN A 29 14.54 -12.47 -12.55
N GLN A 30 14.94 -13.30 -13.52
CA GLN A 30 14.40 -14.65 -13.70
C GLN A 30 14.74 -15.59 -12.53
N GLN A 31 15.78 -15.29 -11.76
CA GLN A 31 16.17 -16.08 -10.58
C GLN A 31 15.20 -15.89 -9.41
N PHE A 32 14.47 -14.77 -9.37
CA PHE A 32 13.52 -14.43 -8.29
C PHE A 32 12.06 -14.73 -8.65
N THR A 33 11.70 -14.83 -9.93
CA THR A 33 10.31 -15.14 -10.35
C THR A 33 9.96 -16.62 -10.16
N ASN A 34 10.95 -17.51 -10.14
CA ASN A 34 10.76 -18.95 -9.96
C ASN A 34 10.95 -19.35 -8.49
N THR A 35 10.24 -18.74 -7.56
CA THR A 35 10.32 -19.05 -6.11
C THR A 35 9.58 -20.35 -5.78
N SER A 36 10.20 -21.48 -6.11
CA SER A 36 10.15 -22.62 -5.20
C SER A 36 11.38 -22.52 -4.30
N LEU A 37 11.27 -22.80 -3.00
CA LEU A 37 12.44 -22.88 -2.11
C LEU A 37 13.56 -23.77 -2.71
N LEU A 38 13.18 -24.76 -3.52
CA LEU A 38 14.05 -25.68 -4.27
C LEU A 38 14.94 -25.00 -5.34
N SER A 39 14.46 -23.96 -6.03
CA SER A 39 15.28 -23.23 -7.01
C SER A 39 16.31 -22.34 -6.32
N LEU A 40 15.95 -21.75 -5.17
CA LEU A 40 16.87 -20.96 -4.34
C LEU A 40 18.01 -21.86 -3.82
N ILE A 41 17.67 -23.05 -3.32
CA ILE A 41 18.64 -24.08 -2.89
C ILE A 41 19.53 -24.52 -4.05
N SER A 42 18.98 -24.67 -5.26
CA SER A 42 19.77 -25.03 -6.45
C SER A 42 20.72 -23.91 -6.90
N SER A 43 20.33 -22.65 -6.75
CA SER A 43 21.20 -21.51 -7.07
C SER A 43 22.36 -21.36 -6.08
N LEU A 44 22.13 -21.65 -4.79
CA LEU A 44 23.14 -21.72 -3.74
C LEU A 44 24.17 -22.85 -3.97
N ALA A 45 23.78 -23.91 -4.68
CA ALA A 45 24.65 -25.03 -5.02
C ALA A 45 25.59 -24.74 -6.21
N THR A 46 25.40 -23.64 -6.95
CA THR A 46 26.32 -23.28 -8.03
C THR A 46 27.60 -22.65 -7.46
N PRO A 47 28.78 -23.22 -7.70
CA PRO A 47 30.02 -22.60 -7.25
C PRO A 47 30.18 -21.22 -7.90
N PRO A 48 30.71 -20.23 -7.16
CA PRO A 48 31.01 -18.91 -7.72
C PRO A 48 31.93 -19.03 -8.93
N PHE A 49 31.56 -18.42 -10.04
CA PHE A 49 32.39 -18.39 -11.25
C PHE A 49 33.51 -17.35 -11.05
N HIS A 50 34.62 -17.78 -10.45
CA HIS A 50 35.78 -16.95 -10.17
C HIS A 50 36.54 -16.62 -11.47
N SER A 51 36.24 -15.46 -12.05
CA SER A 51 37.09 -14.85 -13.08
C SER A 51 37.91 -13.71 -12.47
N LYS A 52 39.18 -13.56 -12.90
CA LYS A 52 40.05 -12.45 -12.46
C LYS A 52 39.43 -11.07 -12.69
N ASN A 53 38.62 -10.93 -13.73
CA ASN A 53 37.92 -9.68 -14.03
C ASN A 53 36.81 -9.40 -13.00
N ASN A 54 36.08 -10.42 -12.57
CA ASN A 54 35.04 -10.28 -11.55
C ASN A 54 35.64 -9.88 -10.19
N GLU A 55 36.80 -10.45 -9.83
CA GLU A 55 37.52 -10.04 -8.62
C GLU A 55 37.89 -8.55 -8.64
N GLN A 56 38.41 -8.05 -9.76
CA GLN A 56 38.72 -6.62 -9.91
C GLN A 56 37.47 -5.73 -9.85
N LEU A 57 36.37 -6.14 -10.50
CA LEU A 57 35.11 -5.41 -10.45
C LEU A 57 34.55 -5.39 -9.03
N ARG A 58 34.67 -6.51 -8.31
CA ARG A 58 34.23 -6.64 -6.93
C ARG A 58 35.07 -5.77 -5.99
N GLU A 59 36.38 -5.74 -6.14
CA GLU A 59 37.23 -4.86 -5.33
C GLU A 59 36.94 -3.37 -5.58
N LYS A 60 36.69 -2.96 -6.83
CA LYS A 60 36.55 -1.54 -7.20
C LYS A 60 35.12 -1.00 -7.08
N LEU A 61 34.14 -1.72 -7.61
CA LEU A 61 32.77 -1.22 -7.76
C LEU A 61 31.86 -1.65 -6.61
N TYR A 62 32.00 -2.88 -6.12
CA TYR A 62 31.11 -3.40 -5.06
C TYR A 62 31.05 -2.49 -3.82
N PRO A 63 32.15 -1.94 -3.28
CA PRO A 63 32.07 -1.07 -2.10
C PRO A 63 31.19 0.16 -2.30
N THR A 64 31.09 0.65 -3.55
CA THR A 64 30.24 1.80 -3.88
C THR A 64 28.75 1.43 -3.88
N TYR A 65 28.40 0.24 -4.37
CA TYR A 65 27.02 -0.23 -4.52
C TYR A 65 26.54 -1.11 -3.35
N ALA A 66 27.44 -1.48 -2.45
CA ALA A 66 27.16 -2.37 -1.32
C ALA A 66 25.87 -2.03 -0.56
N PRO A 67 25.54 -0.75 -0.24
CA PRO A 67 24.31 -0.43 0.48
C PRO A 67 23.01 -0.91 -0.19
N TYR A 68 23.02 -1.10 -1.52
CA TYR A 68 21.85 -1.49 -2.30
C TYR A 68 21.92 -2.93 -2.84
N LEU A 69 23.08 -3.60 -2.72
CA LEU A 69 23.30 -4.95 -3.24
C LEU A 69 23.53 -5.99 -2.14
N GLU A 70 23.83 -5.57 -0.92
CA GLU A 70 24.13 -6.46 0.21
C GLU A 70 22.99 -7.45 0.50
N ALA A 71 21.73 -7.06 0.28
CA ALA A 71 20.57 -7.94 0.40
C ALA A 71 20.61 -9.16 -0.52
N PHE A 72 21.37 -9.08 -1.63
CA PHE A 72 21.53 -10.15 -2.60
C PHE A 72 22.85 -10.94 -2.44
N ALA A 73 23.59 -10.69 -1.36
CA ALA A 73 24.87 -11.36 -1.10
C ALA A 73 24.78 -12.88 -0.95
N PHE A 74 23.57 -13.43 -0.74
CA PHE A 74 23.34 -14.87 -0.73
C PHE A 74 23.69 -15.54 -2.07
N ASN A 75 23.68 -14.80 -3.19
CA ASN A 75 24.07 -15.29 -4.51
C ASN A 75 25.21 -14.43 -5.09
N SER A 76 26.44 -14.89 -4.91
CA SER A 76 27.63 -14.19 -5.41
C SER A 76 27.67 -14.07 -6.95
N ASN A 77 27.19 -15.10 -7.66
CA ASN A 77 27.13 -15.08 -9.13
C ASN A 77 26.21 -13.96 -9.65
N LEU A 78 25.12 -13.67 -8.93
CA LEU A 78 24.23 -12.57 -9.27
C LEU A 78 24.94 -11.22 -9.14
N ILE A 79 25.70 -11.01 -8.07
CA ILE A 79 26.45 -9.76 -7.87
C ILE A 79 27.48 -9.58 -8.97
N ASP A 80 28.24 -10.62 -9.30
CA ASP A 80 29.27 -10.54 -10.34
C ASP A 80 28.68 -10.21 -11.71
N GLN A 81 27.56 -10.85 -12.07
CA GLN A 81 26.84 -10.53 -13.30
C GLN A 81 26.26 -9.11 -13.26
N TRP A 82 25.69 -8.68 -12.13
CA TRP A 82 25.18 -7.33 -11.96
C TRP A 82 26.28 -6.28 -12.14
N LEU A 83 27.45 -6.49 -11.55
CA LEU A 83 28.61 -5.61 -11.70
C LEU A 83 29.05 -5.49 -13.17
N SER A 84 28.94 -6.57 -13.94
CA SER A 84 29.21 -6.53 -15.38
C SER A 84 28.20 -5.65 -16.15
N TYR A 85 26.91 -5.75 -15.82
CA TYR A 85 25.87 -4.88 -16.40
C TYR A 85 26.03 -3.43 -15.96
N SER A 86 26.47 -3.20 -14.71
CA SER A 86 26.50 -1.88 -14.08
C SER A 86 27.31 -0.84 -14.87
N SER A 87 28.31 -1.28 -15.64
CA SER A 87 29.17 -0.40 -16.43
C SER A 87 28.44 0.22 -17.64
N TRP A 88 27.47 -0.50 -18.22
CA TRP A 88 26.89 -0.18 -19.52
C TRP A 88 25.39 0.10 -19.48
N LEU A 89 24.66 -0.53 -18.55
CA LEU A 89 23.19 -0.55 -18.55
C LEU A 89 22.56 0.85 -18.53
N ARG A 90 23.15 1.78 -17.77
CA ARG A 90 22.67 3.17 -17.71
C ARG A 90 22.83 3.96 -19.02
N TYR A 91 23.66 3.49 -19.93
CA TYR A 91 23.93 4.11 -21.23
C TYR A 91 23.22 3.40 -22.39
N ASP A 92 22.49 2.32 -22.11
CA ASP A 92 21.74 1.60 -23.12
C ASP A 92 20.62 2.50 -23.68
N ALA A 93 20.56 2.58 -25.01
CA ALA A 93 19.55 3.35 -25.71
C ALA A 93 18.12 2.87 -25.41
N ILE A 94 17.92 1.56 -25.19
CA ILE A 94 16.61 1.00 -24.84
C ILE A 94 16.18 1.45 -23.44
N VAL A 95 17.12 1.48 -22.50
CA VAL A 95 16.87 1.93 -21.12
C VAL A 95 16.55 3.42 -21.10
N ILE A 96 17.34 4.24 -21.80
CA ILE A 96 17.11 5.68 -21.89
C ILE A 96 15.75 5.97 -22.54
N ASP A 97 15.38 5.24 -23.60
CA ASP A 97 14.08 5.37 -24.24
C ASP A 97 12.92 4.98 -23.32
N CYS A 98 13.05 3.89 -22.57
CA CYS A 98 12.07 3.50 -21.55
C CYS A 98 11.91 4.59 -20.47
N MET A 99 13.02 5.21 -20.02
CA MET A 99 12.98 6.27 -19.02
C MET A 99 12.33 7.56 -19.58
N ARG A 100 12.54 7.86 -20.87
CA ARG A 100 11.85 8.98 -21.56
C ARG A 100 10.36 8.75 -21.64
N LEU A 101 9.93 7.55 -22.05
CA LEU A 101 8.51 7.21 -22.08
C LEU A 101 7.90 7.18 -20.67
N ASN A 102 8.63 6.68 -19.68
CA ASN A 102 8.17 6.76 -18.29
C ASN A 102 7.99 8.22 -17.84
N HIS A 103 8.89 9.12 -18.24
CA HIS A 103 8.75 10.55 -17.96
C HIS A 103 7.56 11.19 -18.67
N LEU A 104 7.36 10.88 -19.96
CA LEU A 104 6.21 11.35 -20.75
C LEU A 104 4.87 10.94 -20.14
N TYR A 105 4.81 9.76 -19.50
CA TYR A 105 3.62 9.25 -18.80
C TYR A 105 3.69 9.41 -17.28
N GLU A 106 4.45 10.40 -16.76
CA GLU A 106 4.47 10.77 -15.33
C GLU A 106 4.74 9.60 -14.36
N GLY A 107 5.58 8.65 -14.76
CA GLY A 107 5.95 7.49 -13.93
C GLY A 107 4.99 6.30 -14.02
N SER A 108 3.94 6.34 -14.86
CA SER A 108 2.93 5.29 -14.92
C SER A 108 3.42 3.96 -15.54
N LEU A 109 4.57 3.97 -16.23
CA LEU A 109 5.01 2.85 -17.07
C LEU A 109 5.80 1.81 -16.26
N ILE A 110 6.86 2.25 -15.60
CA ILE A 110 7.73 1.38 -14.77
C ILE A 110 7.67 1.75 -13.29
N GLY A 111 7.04 2.87 -12.94
CA GLY A 111 6.93 3.37 -11.57
C GLY A 111 7.81 4.59 -11.28
N PRO A 112 7.87 4.99 -10.00
CA PRO A 112 8.62 6.16 -9.54
C PRO A 112 10.14 5.94 -9.63
N VAL A 113 10.87 7.05 -9.67
CA VAL A 113 12.35 7.05 -9.63
C VAL A 113 12.80 7.60 -8.29
N ASP A 114 13.66 6.85 -7.61
CA ASP A 114 14.07 7.11 -6.24
C ASP A 114 15.32 8.00 -6.16
N TRP A 115 15.32 8.95 -5.23
CA TRP A 115 16.54 9.61 -4.79
C TRP A 115 17.37 8.64 -3.96
N ILE A 116 18.66 8.52 -4.29
CA ILE A 116 19.62 7.67 -3.59
C ILE A 116 20.93 8.42 -3.32
N PHE A 117 21.73 7.92 -2.40
CA PHE A 117 23.09 8.40 -2.14
C PHE A 117 24.10 7.34 -2.53
N LEU A 118 24.94 7.67 -3.52
CA LEU A 118 25.86 6.71 -4.11
C LEU A 118 27.19 7.38 -4.43
N GLY A 119 28.29 6.86 -3.87
CA GLY A 119 29.64 7.39 -4.08
C GLY A 119 29.79 8.85 -3.64
N GLY A 120 29.20 9.22 -2.50
CA GLY A 120 29.27 10.58 -1.95
C GLY A 120 28.42 11.62 -2.68
N LYS A 121 27.58 11.21 -3.65
CA LYS A 121 26.72 12.10 -4.43
C LYS A 121 25.29 11.61 -4.43
N ILE A 122 24.36 12.56 -4.42
CA ILE A 122 22.94 12.27 -4.65
C ILE A 122 22.75 11.93 -6.13
N LYS A 123 22.01 10.85 -6.37
CA LYS A 123 21.61 10.39 -7.70
C LYS A 123 20.13 10.01 -7.69
N LEU A 124 19.56 9.93 -8.88
CA LEU A 124 18.28 9.32 -9.16
C LEU A 124 18.53 7.86 -9.55
N ALA A 125 17.68 6.96 -9.09
CA ALA A 125 17.79 5.54 -9.35
C ALA A 125 16.44 4.89 -9.58
N TYR A 126 16.44 3.87 -10.43
CA TYR A 126 15.29 3.00 -10.62
C TYR A 126 15.59 1.64 -9.99
N PHE A 127 14.68 1.20 -9.12
CA PHE A 127 14.66 -0.14 -8.55
C PHE A 127 13.53 -0.93 -9.20
N ASP A 128 13.79 -2.19 -9.50
CA ASP A 128 12.75 -3.08 -10.00
C ASP A 128 11.82 -3.58 -8.87
N LYS A 129 10.87 -4.47 -9.22
CA LYS A 129 9.93 -5.07 -8.28
C LYS A 129 10.60 -5.89 -7.16
N PHE A 130 11.84 -6.33 -7.34
CA PHE A 130 12.60 -7.08 -6.36
C PHE A 130 13.52 -6.16 -5.53
N TYR A 131 13.39 -4.84 -5.67
CA TYR A 131 14.26 -3.84 -5.04
C TYR A 131 15.72 -3.94 -5.48
N LEU A 132 16.00 -4.54 -6.64
CA LEU A 132 17.33 -4.53 -7.24
C LEU A 132 17.54 -3.23 -7.99
N LEU A 133 18.66 -2.55 -7.69
CA LEU A 133 19.06 -1.34 -8.39
C LEU A 133 19.35 -1.67 -9.86
N GLN A 134 18.59 -1.10 -10.79
CA GLN A 134 18.83 -1.32 -12.23
C GLN A 134 19.61 -0.15 -12.83
N VAL A 135 19.14 1.08 -12.63
CA VAL A 135 19.66 2.26 -13.34
C VAL A 135 19.89 3.41 -12.36
N TRP A 136 20.93 4.21 -12.58
CA TRP A 136 21.16 5.44 -11.82
C TRP A 136 21.74 6.57 -12.68
N PHE A 137 21.30 7.79 -12.38
CA PHE A 137 21.72 9.03 -13.04
C PHE A 137 21.97 10.12 -12.02
N SER A 138 22.95 10.98 -12.25
CA SER A 138 22.93 12.29 -11.61
C SER A 138 21.72 13.09 -12.13
N TYR A 139 21.22 14.05 -11.35
CA TYR A 139 20.11 14.90 -11.79
C TYR A 139 20.43 15.64 -13.11
N GLN A 140 21.69 16.04 -13.31
CA GLN A 140 22.13 16.68 -14.55
C GLN A 140 22.09 15.75 -15.76
N GLU A 141 22.55 14.50 -15.60
CA GLU A 141 22.47 13.48 -16.66
C GLU A 141 21.00 13.16 -16.97
N TYR A 142 20.18 13.01 -15.94
CA TYR A 142 18.74 12.76 -16.08
C TYR A 142 18.05 13.89 -16.83
N ALA A 143 18.29 15.15 -16.45
CA ALA A 143 17.74 16.31 -17.13
C ALA A 143 18.15 16.35 -18.61
N LYS A 144 19.44 16.16 -18.90
CA LYS A 144 19.97 16.24 -20.26
C LYS A 144 19.51 15.10 -21.16
N TRP A 145 19.55 13.86 -20.67
CA TRP A 145 19.31 12.68 -21.52
C TRP A 145 17.84 12.26 -21.58
N ILE A 146 17.08 12.52 -20.52
CA ILE A 146 15.70 12.05 -20.40
C ILE A 146 14.71 13.21 -20.59
N MET A 147 14.84 14.31 -19.84
CA MET A 147 13.90 15.44 -19.92
C MET A 147 14.07 16.25 -21.21
N GLU A 148 15.31 16.69 -21.51
CA GLU A 148 15.63 17.48 -22.72
C GLU A 148 15.80 16.60 -23.97
N GLY A 149 16.03 15.29 -23.77
CA GLY A 149 16.33 14.35 -24.85
C GLY A 149 15.10 13.88 -25.64
N GLY A 150 13.89 14.25 -25.22
CA GLY A 150 12.65 13.99 -25.96
C GLY A 150 12.56 14.84 -27.22
N LYS A 151 12.27 14.20 -28.36
CA LYS A 151 12.06 14.91 -29.64
C LYS A 151 10.63 15.42 -29.82
N ASP A 152 9.72 15.02 -28.95
CA ASP A 152 8.33 15.42 -29.00
C ASP A 152 8.23 16.82 -28.40
N GLY A 153 7.69 17.79 -29.15
CA GLY A 153 7.73 19.23 -28.85
C GLY A 153 7.09 19.70 -27.54
N ASP A 154 6.60 18.78 -26.72
CA ASP A 154 6.10 19.02 -25.37
C ASP A 154 7.19 18.67 -24.35
N LEU A 155 8.11 19.61 -24.11
CA LEU A 155 9.08 19.52 -23.02
C LEU A 155 8.33 19.56 -21.68
N ILE A 156 7.96 18.39 -21.17
CA ILE A 156 7.52 18.24 -19.79
C ILE A 156 8.77 18.42 -18.92
N LEU A 157 8.87 19.57 -18.24
CA LEU A 157 9.98 19.84 -17.32
C LEU A 157 9.60 19.52 -15.87
N GLU A 158 8.31 19.32 -15.60
CA GLU A 158 7.81 19.02 -14.27
C GLU A 158 7.95 17.53 -13.97
N THR A 159 8.65 17.21 -12.87
CA THR A 159 8.83 15.83 -12.41
C THR A 159 7.90 15.55 -11.25
N GLU A 160 6.77 14.90 -11.52
CA GLU A 160 5.74 14.61 -10.51
C GLU A 160 5.82 13.19 -9.92
N TYR A 161 6.88 12.43 -10.20
CA TYR A 161 7.02 11.03 -9.80
C TYR A 161 8.37 10.69 -9.16
N LEU A 162 9.16 11.69 -8.78
CA LEU A 162 10.42 11.47 -8.07
C LEU A 162 10.16 11.19 -6.59
N ARG A 163 10.65 10.05 -6.13
CA ARG A 163 10.36 9.52 -4.81
C ARG A 163 11.55 9.61 -3.86
N PHE A 164 11.29 9.95 -2.61
CA PHE A 164 12.24 9.81 -1.52
C PHE A 164 11.83 8.59 -0.69
N ASN A 165 12.52 7.47 -0.90
CA ASN A 165 12.22 6.21 -0.23
C ASN A 165 13.15 5.95 0.95
N THR A 166 12.63 5.98 2.17
CA THR A 166 13.45 5.80 3.38
C THR A 166 13.99 4.38 3.53
N GLU A 167 13.32 3.35 2.99
CA GLU A 167 13.77 1.95 3.10
C GLU A 167 15.07 1.69 2.34
N CYS A 168 15.35 2.46 1.29
CA CYS A 168 16.59 2.34 0.54
C CYS A 168 17.81 2.82 1.33
N PHE A 169 17.62 3.44 2.51
CA PHE A 169 18.69 4.07 3.26
C PHE A 169 18.96 3.38 4.60
N LYS A 170 20.24 3.10 4.86
CA LYS A 170 20.69 2.88 6.25
C LYS A 170 20.45 4.18 7.06
N PRO A 171 20.14 4.08 8.38
CA PRO A 171 19.84 5.22 9.27
C PRO A 171 20.76 6.45 9.10
N ASN A 172 22.08 6.25 9.05
CA ASN A 172 23.06 7.32 8.89
C ASN A 172 22.99 7.97 7.50
N MET A 173 22.90 7.14 6.45
CA MET A 173 22.81 7.60 5.06
C MET A 173 21.52 8.39 4.81
N MET A 174 20.44 8.06 5.52
CA MET A 174 19.15 8.74 5.41
C MET A 174 19.26 10.24 5.79
N ILE A 175 19.91 10.53 6.92
CA ILE A 175 20.11 11.92 7.40
C ILE A 175 21.09 12.66 6.47
N GLU A 176 22.19 12.01 6.08
CA GLU A 176 23.15 12.60 5.16
C GLU A 176 22.51 12.99 3.83
N THR A 177 21.73 12.09 3.24
CA THR A 177 21.00 12.32 2.00
C THR A 177 20.05 13.51 2.16
N TYR A 178 19.24 13.51 3.21
CA TYR A 178 18.32 14.60 3.51
C TYR A 178 19.06 15.94 3.64
N ASN A 179 20.17 15.99 4.37
CA ASN A 179 20.96 17.23 4.55
C ASN A 179 21.55 17.73 3.22
N VAL A 180 22.09 16.82 2.39
CA VAL A 180 22.65 17.20 1.08
C VAL A 180 21.53 17.67 0.13
N MET A 181 20.34 17.05 0.17
CA MET A 181 19.17 17.50 -0.60
C MET A 181 18.71 18.87 -0.14
N GLU A 182 18.68 19.12 1.17
CA GLU A 182 18.32 20.42 1.74
C GLU A 182 19.30 21.50 1.30
N ASN A 183 20.60 21.25 1.44
CA ASN A 183 21.67 22.19 1.05
C ASN A 183 21.65 22.51 -0.44
N ARG A 184 21.31 21.53 -1.29
CA ARG A 184 21.20 21.70 -2.74
C ARG A 184 19.82 22.16 -3.21
N LYS A 185 18.87 22.42 -2.29
CA LYS A 185 17.48 22.81 -2.58
C LYS A 185 16.73 21.79 -3.46
N LEU A 186 17.07 20.50 -3.35
CA LEU A 186 16.48 19.43 -4.16
C LEU A 186 15.16 18.90 -3.60
N LEU A 187 14.82 19.23 -2.34
CA LEU A 187 13.57 18.77 -1.68
C LEU A 187 12.29 19.23 -2.40
N GLY A 188 12.38 20.27 -3.25
CA GLY A 188 11.27 20.73 -4.06
C GLY A 188 10.91 19.79 -5.22
N PHE A 189 11.85 18.94 -5.67
CA PHE A 189 11.60 18.03 -6.79
C PHE A 189 10.96 16.71 -6.36
N VAL A 190 10.83 16.46 -5.05
CA VAL A 190 10.25 15.24 -4.52
C VAL A 190 8.73 15.39 -4.46
N SER A 191 8.03 14.51 -5.18
CA SER A 191 6.57 14.39 -5.18
C SER A 191 6.08 13.29 -4.25
N ASP A 192 6.89 12.24 -4.10
CA ASP A 192 6.51 11.00 -3.46
C ASP A 192 7.42 10.74 -2.27
N VAL A 193 6.86 10.39 -1.12
CA VAL A 193 7.66 10.01 0.05
C VAL A 193 7.20 8.65 0.55
N PHE A 194 8.15 7.73 0.69
CA PHE A 194 7.91 6.40 1.21
C PHE A 194 8.55 6.26 2.58
N PHE A 195 7.75 5.85 3.56
CA PHE A 195 8.15 5.53 4.91
C PHE A 195 7.95 4.03 5.16
N GLY A 196 9.03 3.36 5.56
CA GLY A 196 8.99 2.01 6.08
C GLY A 196 9.77 1.93 7.39
N GLU A 197 9.30 1.08 8.29
CA GLU A 197 9.99 0.68 9.51
C GLU A 197 10.18 -0.82 9.41
N ASP A 198 11.40 -1.30 9.66
CA ASP A 198 11.62 -2.73 9.81
C ASP A 198 10.92 -3.15 11.11
N GLU A 199 9.84 -3.91 10.99
CA GLU A 199 9.13 -4.48 12.14
C GLU A 199 10.10 -5.40 12.90
N ILE A 200 10.73 -4.89 13.96
CA ILE A 200 11.28 -5.74 14.99
C ILE A 200 10.07 -6.31 15.72
N GLU A 201 9.83 -7.61 15.56
CA GLU A 201 8.79 -8.36 16.27
C GLU A 201 9.03 -8.30 17.79
N ASP A 202 8.56 -7.24 18.43
CA ASP A 202 8.46 -7.15 19.89
C ASP A 202 6.98 -7.18 20.37
N ASP A 203 6.02 -7.42 19.47
CA ASP A 203 4.63 -7.67 19.86
C ASP A 203 4.45 -9.15 20.26
N ILE A 204 5.10 -9.56 21.36
CA ILE A 204 4.68 -10.74 22.10
C ILE A 204 3.29 -10.44 22.65
N PHE A 205 2.29 -11.10 22.07
CA PHE A 205 0.94 -11.17 22.59
C PHE A 205 0.99 -11.94 23.92
N GLU A 206 1.27 -11.25 25.05
CA GLU A 206 1.07 -11.85 26.36
C GLU A 206 -0.44 -11.96 26.65
N GLU A 207 -1.06 -13.01 26.11
CA GLU A 207 -2.24 -13.63 26.74
C GLU A 207 -1.79 -14.29 28.05
N LYS A 208 -1.56 -13.45 29.07
CA LYS A 208 -1.56 -13.87 30.47
C LYS A 208 -2.52 -12.98 31.23
N ASP A 209 -3.79 -13.38 31.26
CA ASP A 209 -4.67 -13.29 32.44
C ASP A 209 -6.14 -13.52 32.07
N THR A 210 -6.48 -14.73 31.64
CA THR A 210 -7.88 -15.22 31.67
C THR A 210 -8.03 -16.70 32.04
N LEU A 211 -6.95 -17.43 32.37
CA LEU A 211 -7.02 -18.86 32.76
C LEU A 211 -6.42 -19.20 34.14
N GLN A 212 -6.15 -18.20 35.00
CA GLN A 212 -5.67 -18.43 36.38
C GLN A 212 -6.57 -17.81 37.47
N LYS A 213 -7.79 -17.36 37.15
CA LYS A 213 -8.75 -16.84 38.13
C LYS A 213 -9.94 -17.75 38.45
N GLU A 214 -10.02 -18.93 37.85
CA GLU A 214 -11.10 -19.90 38.16
C GLU A 214 -10.69 -21.04 39.11
N ASN A 215 -9.42 -21.12 39.55
CA ASN A 215 -8.97 -22.18 40.46
C ASN A 215 -8.57 -21.73 41.88
N ASN A 216 -8.69 -20.44 42.21
CA ASN A 216 -8.34 -19.92 43.54
C ASN A 216 -9.47 -19.12 44.23
N SER A 217 -10.74 -19.36 43.88
CA SER A 217 -11.89 -18.65 44.48
C SER A 217 -12.85 -19.55 45.27
N ILE A 218 -12.38 -20.67 45.82
CA ILE A 218 -13.23 -21.56 46.63
C ILE A 218 -12.81 -21.60 48.12
N ASP A 219 -11.63 -21.11 48.51
CA ASP A 219 -11.15 -21.25 49.90
C ASP A 219 -11.03 -19.95 50.72
N GLU A 220 -11.49 -18.79 50.22
CA GLU A 220 -11.47 -17.52 50.99
C GLU A 220 -12.86 -16.89 51.26
N GLU A 221 -13.95 -17.48 50.78
CA GLU A 221 -15.32 -16.97 51.05
C GLU A 221 -15.97 -17.55 52.32
N ILE A 222 -15.25 -18.34 53.12
CA ILE A 222 -15.77 -18.92 54.38
C ILE A 222 -15.19 -18.24 55.64
N SER A 223 -14.10 -17.47 55.56
CA SER A 223 -13.51 -16.82 56.75
C SER A 223 -14.03 -15.42 57.06
N ASP A 224 -14.57 -14.70 56.08
CA ASP A 224 -14.97 -13.29 56.25
C ASP A 224 -16.48 -13.09 56.52
N ALA A 225 -17.26 -14.17 56.52
CA ALA A 225 -18.71 -14.14 56.79
C ALA A 225 -19.10 -14.13 58.28
N LEU A 226 -18.14 -13.99 59.21
CA LEU A 226 -18.42 -14.09 60.65
C LEU A 226 -18.03 -12.89 61.52
N ASN A 227 -17.46 -11.81 60.97
CA ASN A 227 -17.07 -10.65 61.78
C ASN A 227 -17.38 -9.32 61.09
N THR A 228 -18.64 -8.92 61.02
CA THR A 228 -19.12 -7.52 61.23
C THR A 228 -20.60 -7.38 60.90
N LEU A 229 -21.44 -7.97 61.75
CA LEU A 229 -22.74 -7.39 62.07
C LEU A 229 -22.50 -6.35 63.17
N GLU A 230 -22.35 -5.07 62.81
CA GLU A 230 -22.76 -3.93 63.64
C GLU A 230 -22.44 -2.59 62.96
N SER A 231 -23.38 -1.66 63.12
CA SER A 231 -23.36 -0.22 62.79
C SER A 231 -23.81 0.23 61.39
N VAL A 232 -24.89 1.00 61.47
CA VAL A 232 -25.77 1.59 60.47
C VAL A 232 -25.25 2.98 60.05
N GLU A 233 -25.76 3.46 58.90
CA GLU A 233 -25.85 4.88 58.45
C GLU A 233 -24.60 5.60 57.90
N ASN A 234 -24.54 5.75 56.57
CA ASN A 234 -24.86 7.02 55.88
C ASN A 234 -24.50 6.99 54.38
N GLY A 235 -25.35 7.59 53.56
CA GLY A 235 -25.31 7.51 52.11
C GLY A 235 -24.16 8.25 51.43
N THR A 236 -23.78 7.75 50.25
CA THR A 236 -23.42 8.51 49.03
C THR A 236 -23.12 7.51 47.91
N TYR A 237 -24.00 7.40 46.91
CA TYR A 237 -23.78 6.56 45.73
C TYR A 237 -22.66 7.14 44.84
N LYS A 238 -21.50 6.48 44.81
CA LYS A 238 -20.43 6.71 43.83
C LYS A 238 -20.62 5.81 42.60
N LYS A 239 -20.44 6.45 41.43
CA LYS A 239 -20.41 5.93 40.06
C LYS A 239 -19.69 4.58 39.89
N ARG A 240 -20.28 3.66 39.12
CA ARG A 240 -19.55 2.67 38.30
C ARG A 240 -19.64 3.08 36.83
N LYS A 241 -18.61 3.76 36.34
CA LYS A 241 -18.32 3.86 34.90
C LYS A 241 -17.56 2.60 34.52
N THR A 242 -18.13 1.81 33.61
CA THR A 242 -17.42 0.74 32.91
C THR A 242 -16.41 1.38 31.95
N SER A 243 -15.16 1.53 32.40
CA SER A 243 -14.06 1.93 31.53
C SER A 243 -13.64 0.72 30.70
N SER A 244 -14.02 0.69 29.43
CA SER A 244 -13.34 -0.11 28.41
C SER A 244 -11.86 0.30 28.41
N LYS A 245 -10.98 -0.60 28.86
CA LYS A 245 -9.54 -0.39 28.83
C LYS A 245 -9.11 -0.32 27.36
N ILE A 246 -8.75 0.88 26.92
CA ILE A 246 -8.03 1.12 25.67
C ILE A 246 -6.69 0.36 25.79
N PRO A 247 -6.27 -0.46 24.81
CA PRO A 247 -4.97 -1.10 24.85
C PRO A 247 -3.88 -0.03 24.87
N THR A 248 -3.18 0.10 26.00
CA THR A 248 -1.99 0.95 26.13
C THR A 248 -0.79 0.21 25.56
N MET A 249 -0.53 0.39 24.28
CA MET A 249 0.79 0.10 23.72
C MET A 249 1.62 1.38 23.62
N SER A 250 2.85 1.29 24.11
CA SER A 250 3.90 2.24 23.81
C SER A 250 4.66 1.80 22.57
N SER A 251 4.03 1.79 21.38
CA SER A 251 4.78 1.69 20.13
C SER A 251 5.45 3.05 19.88
N LYS A 252 6.59 3.25 20.55
CA LYS A 252 7.45 4.40 20.28
C LYS A 252 8.17 4.11 18.98
N LEU A 253 7.92 4.94 17.96
CA LEU A 253 8.83 5.10 16.83
C LEU A 253 10.21 5.38 17.41
N ASN A 254 11.08 4.37 17.40
CA ASN A 254 12.41 4.47 18.01
C ASN A 254 13.44 4.96 16.99
N ASP A 255 13.09 4.99 15.70
CA ASP A 255 13.98 5.45 14.65
C ASP A 255 14.08 6.99 14.60
N LYS A 256 15.15 7.51 15.20
CA LYS A 256 15.49 8.94 15.26
C LYS A 256 15.64 9.60 13.88
N PRO A 257 16.38 9.04 12.89
CA PRO A 257 16.47 9.61 11.53
C PRO A 257 15.11 9.73 10.86
N LEU A 258 14.28 8.68 10.92
CA LEU A 258 12.94 8.66 10.35
C LEU A 258 12.07 9.77 10.96
N THR A 259 12.06 9.84 12.29
CA THR A 259 11.34 10.88 13.04
C THR A 259 11.75 12.29 12.61
N LYS A 260 13.07 12.52 12.44
CA LYS A 260 13.59 13.82 11.99
C LYS A 260 13.11 14.18 10.59
N ILE A 261 13.00 13.22 9.67
CA ILE A 261 12.48 13.46 8.32
C ILE A 261 10.98 13.76 8.37
N ILE A 262 10.21 13.01 9.17
CA ILE A 262 8.77 13.22 9.37
C ILE A 262 8.48 14.65 9.85
N GLU A 263 9.24 15.16 10.82
CA GLU A 263 9.11 16.53 11.32
C GLU A 263 9.42 17.58 10.23
N ASN A 264 10.35 17.25 9.34
CA ASN A 264 10.82 18.11 8.25
C ASN A 264 10.06 17.94 6.93
N LEU A 265 9.03 17.07 6.87
CA LEU A 265 8.22 16.85 5.67
C LEU A 265 7.64 18.13 5.05
N HIS A 266 7.37 19.15 5.87
CA HIS A 266 6.86 20.44 5.39
C HIS A 266 7.79 21.18 4.42
N LYS A 267 9.10 20.88 4.43
CA LYS A 267 10.10 21.46 3.53
C LYS A 267 10.02 20.89 2.11
N PHE A 268 9.46 19.69 1.96
CA PHE A 268 9.16 19.10 0.67
C PHE A 268 7.88 19.75 0.12
N LYS A 269 8.06 20.74 -0.76
CA LYS A 269 6.96 21.63 -1.19
C LYS A 269 5.97 20.93 -2.12
N ASN A 270 6.42 19.93 -2.87
CA ASN A 270 5.65 19.31 -3.94
C ASN A 270 5.12 17.91 -3.60
N ILE A 271 5.11 17.52 -2.31
CA ILE A 271 4.56 16.22 -1.90
C ILE A 271 3.10 16.10 -2.33
N ARG A 272 2.80 15.05 -3.08
CA ARG A 272 1.45 14.64 -3.48
C ARG A 272 1.12 13.24 -3.01
N ASN A 273 2.09 12.34 -2.99
CA ASN A 273 1.87 10.93 -2.71
C ASN A 273 2.64 10.51 -1.46
N LEU A 274 1.96 9.85 -0.52
CA LEU A 274 2.55 9.36 0.72
C LEU A 274 2.37 7.85 0.82
N PHE A 275 3.47 7.14 0.99
CA PHE A 275 3.49 5.69 1.14
C PHE A 275 3.94 5.36 2.56
N VAL A 276 3.20 4.51 3.25
CA VAL A 276 3.49 4.09 4.61
C VAL A 276 3.40 2.58 4.70
N ARG A 277 4.45 1.97 5.24
CA ARG A 277 4.52 0.54 5.55
C ARG A 277 4.66 0.33 7.05
N GLY A 278 3.89 -0.61 7.58
CA GLY A 278 3.90 -0.99 9.00
C GLY A 278 2.88 -0.26 9.88
N ASP A 279 2.36 -0.98 10.88
CA ASP A 279 1.25 -0.51 11.73
C ASP A 279 1.65 0.67 12.62
N ALA A 280 2.86 0.64 13.20
CA ALA A 280 3.32 1.69 14.11
C ALA A 280 3.43 3.06 13.41
N LEU A 281 3.95 3.09 12.18
CA LEU A 281 4.03 4.30 11.36
C LEU A 281 2.64 4.80 10.97
N TYR A 282 1.75 3.91 10.56
CA TYR A 282 0.38 4.26 10.23
C TYR A 282 -0.34 4.91 11.42
N GLU A 283 -0.27 4.30 12.60
CA GLU A 283 -0.97 4.80 13.80
C GLU A 283 -0.41 6.12 14.33
N THR A 284 0.87 6.37 14.15
CA THR A 284 1.53 7.59 14.67
C THR A 284 1.46 8.76 13.69
N MET A 285 1.58 8.51 12.38
CA MET A 285 1.66 9.56 11.36
C MET A 285 0.32 9.86 10.69
N ILE A 286 -0.44 8.80 10.38
CA ILE A 286 -1.59 8.87 9.48
C ILE A 286 -2.89 8.97 10.27
N ASN A 287 -3.17 7.96 11.11
CA ASN A 287 -4.43 7.83 11.82
C ASN A 287 -4.64 9.02 12.78
N ALA A 288 -5.72 9.77 12.62
CA ALA A 288 -6.01 10.91 13.49
C ALA A 288 -6.42 10.50 14.92
N HIS A 289 -6.96 9.29 15.04
CA HIS A 289 -7.35 8.64 16.30
C HIS A 289 -6.26 7.73 16.89
N GLY A 290 -5.17 7.49 16.15
CA GLY A 290 -4.05 6.68 16.60
C GLY A 290 -3.19 7.31 17.70
N ILE A 291 -2.08 6.63 18.00
CA ILE A 291 -1.18 6.94 19.12
C ILE A 291 -0.52 8.31 18.92
N ARG A 292 -0.88 9.29 19.76
CA ARG A 292 -0.35 10.65 19.68
C ARG A 292 0.95 10.78 20.46
N GLN A 293 2.06 10.92 19.74
CA GLN A 293 3.32 11.38 20.33
C GLN A 293 3.48 12.89 20.12
N VAL A 294 3.89 13.61 21.16
CA VAL A 294 4.16 15.05 21.11
C VAL A 294 5.42 15.27 20.25
N GLY A 295 5.39 16.23 19.32
CA GLY A 295 6.52 16.59 18.45
C GLY A 295 6.62 15.82 17.13
N ARG A 296 6.14 14.57 17.07
CA ARG A 296 6.39 13.64 15.94
C ARG A 296 5.28 13.58 14.90
N LYS A 297 4.53 14.68 14.72
CA LYS A 297 3.34 14.71 13.88
C LYS A 297 3.64 15.30 12.51
N VAL A 298 3.07 14.68 11.48
CA VAL A 298 2.98 15.30 10.15
C VAL A 298 2.24 16.63 10.26
N LYS A 299 2.91 17.72 9.89
CA LYS A 299 2.34 19.07 9.95
C LYS A 299 1.12 19.17 9.03
N TYR A 300 0.12 19.96 9.44
CA TYR A 300 -1.12 20.13 8.67
C TYR A 300 -0.89 20.58 7.22
N VAL A 301 0.12 21.42 6.98
CA VAL A 301 0.52 21.88 5.64
C VAL A 301 0.89 20.73 4.70
N VAL A 302 1.45 19.63 5.22
CA VAL A 302 1.73 18.43 4.40
C VAL A 302 0.43 17.70 4.12
N LYS A 303 -0.44 17.55 5.13
CA LYS A 303 -1.75 16.89 5.00
C LYS A 303 -2.66 17.53 3.96
N THR A 304 -2.54 18.83 3.74
CA THR A 304 -3.30 19.55 2.70
C THR A 304 -2.69 19.41 1.30
N ARG A 305 -1.41 19.04 1.17
CA ARG A 305 -0.76 18.84 -0.13
C ARG A 305 -0.93 17.41 -0.65
N THR A 306 -0.93 16.43 0.26
CA THR A 306 -1.11 15.01 -0.08
C THR A 306 -2.48 14.76 -0.74
N ARG A 307 -2.44 14.18 -1.94
CA ARG A 307 -3.59 13.79 -2.75
C ARG A 307 -3.81 12.28 -2.78
N THR A 308 -2.75 11.49 -2.73
CA THR A 308 -2.86 10.03 -2.68
C THR A 308 -2.11 9.47 -1.49
N MET A 309 -2.62 8.37 -0.95
CA MET A 309 -2.00 7.66 0.14
C MET A 309 -1.97 6.17 -0.16
N GLN A 310 -0.82 5.54 0.04
CA GLN A 310 -0.65 4.11 -0.07
C GLN A 310 -0.27 3.52 1.29
N LEU A 311 -1.05 2.55 1.73
CA LEU A 311 -0.87 1.83 2.98
C LEU A 311 -0.45 0.40 2.62
N LEU A 312 0.74 0.01 3.04
CA LEU A 312 1.39 -1.22 2.63
C LEU A 312 1.63 -2.11 3.85
N GLN A 313 1.31 -3.40 3.74
CA GLN A 313 1.61 -4.43 4.74
C GLN A 313 1.19 -4.01 6.17
N LEU A 314 -0.09 -3.65 6.33
CA LEU A 314 -0.68 -3.39 7.64
C LEU A 314 -1.38 -4.64 8.14
N LYS A 315 -1.20 -5.02 9.41
CA LYS A 315 -1.95 -6.17 9.95
C LYS A 315 -3.39 -5.75 10.21
N TYR A 316 -3.58 -4.66 10.96
CA TYR A 316 -4.90 -4.18 11.38
C TYR A 316 -4.97 -2.64 11.37
N PRO A 317 -5.38 -1.98 10.26
CA PRO A 317 -5.53 -0.52 10.20
C PRO A 317 -6.64 0.01 11.13
N THR A 318 -7.51 -0.88 11.63
CA THR A 318 -8.59 -0.55 12.57
C THR A 318 -8.33 -1.10 13.98
N ARG A 319 -7.06 -1.37 14.34
CA ARG A 319 -6.67 -1.90 15.66
C ARG A 319 -7.22 -1.07 16.84
N PHE A 320 -7.40 0.24 16.67
CA PHE A 320 -7.98 1.14 17.66
C PHE A 320 -9.42 1.57 17.35
N HIS A 321 -10.19 0.70 16.69
CA HIS A 321 -11.61 0.85 16.32
C HIS A 321 -11.94 1.96 15.31
N VAL A 322 -11.02 2.85 14.97
CA VAL A 322 -11.26 3.90 13.99
C VAL A 322 -10.02 4.13 13.15
N ALA A 323 -10.16 3.94 11.84
CA ALA A 323 -9.20 4.37 10.83
C ALA A 323 -9.61 5.76 10.32
N ASP A 324 -9.15 6.82 10.98
CA ASP A 324 -9.61 8.19 10.71
C ASP A 324 -8.66 9.00 9.81
N PHE A 325 -9.13 9.27 8.58
CA PHE A 325 -8.46 10.10 7.58
C PHE A 325 -9.04 11.54 7.50
N SER A 326 -9.94 11.95 8.38
CA SER A 326 -10.65 13.25 8.36
C SER A 326 -9.73 14.47 8.24
N ARG A 327 -8.51 14.39 8.80
CA ARG A 327 -7.51 15.48 8.78
C ARG A 327 -6.79 15.63 7.43
N TRP A 328 -6.91 14.65 6.53
CA TRP A 328 -6.30 14.64 5.21
C TRP A 328 -7.27 15.23 4.19
N VAL A 329 -7.56 16.52 4.33
CA VAL A 329 -8.70 17.19 3.67
C VAL A 329 -8.70 17.06 2.15
N ASN A 330 -7.52 17.05 1.52
CA ASN A 330 -7.36 17.01 0.06
C ASN A 330 -7.02 15.61 -0.48
N LEU A 331 -7.09 14.58 0.36
CA LEU A 331 -6.87 13.20 -0.05
C LEU A 331 -7.98 12.77 -1.01
N ARG A 332 -7.58 12.34 -2.20
CA ARG A 332 -8.45 11.89 -3.30
C ARG A 332 -8.49 10.38 -3.41
N GLU A 333 -7.38 9.71 -3.11
CA GLU A 333 -7.23 8.27 -3.32
C GLU A 333 -6.53 7.61 -2.15
N VAL A 334 -7.05 6.45 -1.76
CA VAL A 334 -6.44 5.57 -0.77
C VAL A 334 -6.22 4.20 -1.42
N HIS A 335 -4.97 3.75 -1.39
CA HIS A 335 -4.57 2.43 -1.86
C HIS A 335 -4.09 1.61 -0.67
N MET A 336 -4.64 0.42 -0.50
CA MET A 336 -4.38 -0.48 0.62
C MET A 336 -3.87 -1.79 0.05
N SER A 337 -2.62 -2.17 0.35
CA SER A 337 -2.02 -3.37 -0.20
C SER A 337 -1.41 -4.27 0.87
N GLY A 338 -1.67 -5.57 0.81
CA GLY A 338 -1.08 -6.53 1.74
C GLY A 338 -1.66 -6.44 3.15
N ILE A 339 -2.95 -6.13 3.27
CA ILE A 339 -3.61 -6.00 4.59
C ILE A 339 -4.12 -7.35 5.08
N GLU A 340 -3.85 -7.71 6.34
CA GLU A 340 -4.36 -8.96 6.92
C GLU A 340 -5.87 -8.85 7.22
N HIS A 341 -6.28 -7.86 7.99
CA HIS A 341 -7.69 -7.66 8.34
C HIS A 341 -8.09 -6.19 8.32
N ALA A 342 -9.19 -5.84 7.64
CA ALA A 342 -9.73 -4.48 7.66
C ALA A 342 -11.26 -4.47 7.81
N ASP A 343 -11.77 -3.63 8.71
CA ASP A 343 -13.21 -3.34 8.80
C ASP A 343 -13.56 -1.99 8.19
N LEU A 344 -14.22 -2.00 7.03
CA LEU A 344 -14.60 -0.77 6.32
C LEU A 344 -15.66 0.05 7.06
N ASN A 345 -16.40 -0.53 8.03
CA ASN A 345 -17.35 0.22 8.86
C ASN A 345 -16.66 1.20 9.81
N GLU A 346 -15.39 0.95 10.14
CA GLU A 346 -14.58 1.75 11.05
C GLU A 346 -13.70 2.79 10.32
N PHE A 347 -13.84 2.92 8.99
CA PHE A 347 -13.11 3.91 8.20
C PHE A 347 -13.85 5.24 8.12
N VAL A 348 -13.13 6.32 8.40
CA VAL A 348 -13.61 7.70 8.21
C VAL A 348 -12.81 8.36 7.11
N LEU A 349 -13.43 8.51 5.94
CA LEU A 349 -12.81 9.10 4.75
C LEU A 349 -13.13 10.61 4.63
N PRO A 350 -12.17 11.44 4.18
CA PRO A 350 -12.40 12.86 3.94
C PRO A 350 -13.25 13.07 2.69
N LYS A 351 -14.04 14.15 2.64
CA LYS A 351 -15.01 14.45 1.56
C LYS A 351 -14.42 14.44 0.14
N ALA A 352 -13.14 14.76 0.01
CA ALA A 352 -12.42 14.79 -1.26
C ALA A 352 -12.04 13.39 -1.76
N CYS A 353 -12.07 12.36 -0.91
CA CYS A 353 -11.67 11.00 -1.27
C CYS A 353 -12.71 10.37 -2.19
N LYS A 354 -12.29 10.01 -3.40
CA LYS A 354 -13.14 9.45 -4.46
C LYS A 354 -12.75 8.02 -4.83
N SER A 355 -11.54 7.59 -4.53
CA SER A 355 -11.02 6.29 -4.94
C SER A 355 -10.52 5.49 -3.75
N LEU A 356 -10.95 4.22 -3.67
CA LEU A 356 -10.45 3.24 -2.73
C LEU A 356 -10.01 1.99 -3.50
N THR A 357 -8.72 1.66 -3.44
CA THR A 357 -8.18 0.44 -4.02
C THR A 357 -7.67 -0.47 -2.91
N ILE A 358 -8.06 -1.73 -2.93
CA ILE A 358 -7.59 -2.74 -1.98
C ILE A 358 -6.99 -3.90 -2.76
N SER A 359 -5.74 -4.24 -2.49
CA SER A 359 -4.99 -5.28 -3.17
C SER A 359 -4.35 -6.28 -2.22
N ASN A 360 -4.34 -7.56 -2.60
CA ASN A 360 -3.64 -8.65 -1.89
C ASN A 360 -3.96 -8.68 -0.38
N SER A 361 -5.23 -8.52 -0.01
CA SER A 361 -5.67 -8.53 1.39
C SER A 361 -6.27 -9.88 1.78
N GLN A 362 -6.11 -10.29 3.04
CA GLN A 362 -6.64 -11.57 3.49
C GLN A 362 -8.13 -11.47 3.83
N ASN A 363 -8.53 -10.65 4.80
CA ASN A 363 -9.91 -10.57 5.25
C ASN A 363 -10.44 -9.13 5.29
N ILE A 364 -11.56 -8.87 4.63
CA ILE A 364 -12.24 -7.57 4.65
C ILE A 364 -13.65 -7.72 5.21
N ILE A 365 -13.99 -6.93 6.23
CA ILE A 365 -15.39 -6.72 6.62
C ILE A 365 -15.94 -5.60 5.75
N TRP A 366 -16.92 -5.94 4.91
CA TRP A 366 -17.60 -4.97 4.05
C TRP A 366 -18.53 -4.08 4.87
N TRP A 367 -18.90 -2.92 4.32
CA TRP A 367 -19.91 -2.07 4.93
C TRP A 367 -21.21 -2.84 5.16
N ASP A 368 -21.79 -2.73 6.36
CA ASP A 368 -23.08 -3.33 6.68
C ASP A 368 -24.24 -2.52 6.07
N ILE A 369 -24.35 -2.64 4.75
CA ILE A 369 -25.37 -1.98 3.92
C ILE A 369 -26.67 -2.78 3.98
N MET A 370 -26.60 -4.11 3.86
CA MET A 370 -27.80 -4.96 3.90
C MET A 370 -28.51 -4.88 5.25
N GLY A 371 -27.78 -4.89 6.38
CA GLY A 371 -28.39 -4.77 7.71
C GLY A 371 -29.14 -3.45 7.93
N LYS A 372 -28.73 -2.39 7.22
CA LYS A 372 -29.40 -1.08 7.26
C LYS A 372 -30.58 -0.98 6.30
N ILE A 373 -30.49 -1.66 5.14
CA ILE A 373 -31.50 -1.57 4.08
C ILE A 373 -32.62 -2.59 4.24
N SER A 374 -32.37 -3.72 4.91
CA SER A 374 -33.36 -4.77 5.16
C SER A 374 -34.66 -4.22 5.78
N ASN A 375 -34.57 -3.19 6.61
CA ASN A 375 -35.73 -2.54 7.24
C ASN A 375 -36.58 -1.71 6.25
N PHE A 376 -36.03 -1.30 5.12
CA PHE A 376 -36.73 -0.51 4.09
C PHE A 376 -37.26 -1.37 2.94
N LEU A 377 -36.77 -2.60 2.80
CA LEU A 377 -37.23 -3.51 1.77
C LEU A 377 -38.61 -4.07 2.16
N PRO A 378 -39.64 -3.90 1.33
CA PRO A 378 -40.95 -4.50 1.58
C PRO A 378 -40.84 -6.03 1.50
N GLU A 379 -41.67 -6.75 2.25
CA GLU A 379 -41.64 -8.23 2.32
C GLU A 379 -41.75 -8.94 0.96
N LYS A 380 -42.28 -8.26 -0.07
CA LYS A 380 -42.48 -8.78 -1.44
C LYS A 380 -41.38 -8.39 -2.44
N HIS A 381 -40.29 -7.77 -2.01
CA HIS A 381 -39.19 -7.40 -2.89
C HIS A 381 -38.63 -8.63 -3.61
N ARG A 382 -38.17 -8.44 -4.85
CA ARG A 382 -37.60 -9.51 -5.67
C ARG A 382 -36.23 -9.09 -6.17
N PHE A 383 -35.30 -10.02 -6.12
CA PHE A 383 -34.02 -9.87 -6.80
C PHE A 383 -34.01 -10.66 -8.11
N GLU A 384 -33.27 -10.14 -9.08
CA GLU A 384 -32.87 -10.83 -10.29
C GLU A 384 -31.46 -11.37 -10.12
N HIS A 385 -31.25 -12.64 -10.45
CA HIS A 385 -29.96 -13.28 -10.32
C HIS A 385 -29.37 -13.55 -11.70
N SER A 386 -28.13 -13.15 -11.91
CA SER A 386 -27.35 -13.36 -13.12
C SER A 386 -25.92 -13.76 -12.74
N CYS A 387 -25.12 -14.26 -13.68
CA CYS A 387 -23.71 -14.54 -13.44
C CYS A 387 -22.88 -13.26 -13.62
N TYR A 388 -21.96 -13.00 -12.70
CA TYR A 388 -21.00 -11.92 -12.84
C TYR A 388 -20.04 -12.22 -14.00
N PRO A 389 -19.89 -11.34 -15.00
CA PRO A 389 -19.01 -11.59 -16.13
C PRO A 389 -17.54 -11.51 -15.69
N LEU A 390 -16.89 -12.66 -15.50
CA LEU A 390 -15.43 -12.73 -15.49
C LEU A 390 -14.95 -12.65 -16.94
N ASN A 391 -14.63 -11.42 -17.38
CA ASN A 391 -14.17 -11.05 -18.72
C ASN A 391 -15.26 -11.08 -19.79
N ALA A 392 -15.23 -10.09 -20.69
CA ALA A 392 -16.21 -9.83 -21.74
C ALA A 392 -16.37 -10.94 -22.81
N SER A 393 -15.75 -12.11 -22.62
CA SER A 393 -15.70 -13.20 -23.58
C SER A 393 -16.40 -14.50 -23.13
N VAL A 394 -17.03 -14.54 -21.96
CA VAL A 394 -17.69 -15.78 -21.49
C VAL A 394 -19.18 -15.73 -21.83
N GLN A 395 -19.52 -16.54 -22.85
CA GLN A 395 -20.87 -16.93 -23.22
C GLN A 395 -21.70 -17.35 -21.99
N THR A 396 -22.96 -16.90 -22.00
CA THR A 396 -24.09 -17.32 -21.15
C THR A 396 -23.86 -18.62 -20.36
N CYS A 397 -23.69 -18.51 -19.03
CA CYS A 397 -23.67 -19.68 -18.14
C CYS A 397 -25.06 -20.35 -18.20
N SER A 398 -25.11 -21.62 -18.61
CA SER A 398 -26.36 -22.34 -18.90
C SER A 398 -27.16 -22.78 -17.66
N SER A 399 -26.61 -22.63 -16.45
CA SER A 399 -27.32 -22.87 -15.19
C SER A 399 -26.81 -21.96 -14.07
N LEU A 400 -27.69 -21.06 -13.61
CA LEU A 400 -27.43 -20.09 -12.54
C LEU A 400 -27.16 -20.74 -11.17
N GLU A 401 -27.65 -21.96 -10.95
CA GLU A 401 -27.64 -22.62 -9.64
C GLU A 401 -26.31 -23.35 -9.33
N ASN A 402 -25.53 -23.74 -10.34
CA ASN A 402 -24.27 -24.51 -10.19
C ASN A 402 -23.06 -23.84 -10.86
N CYS A 403 -23.14 -22.55 -11.17
CA CYS A 403 -22.06 -21.83 -11.83
C CYS A 403 -20.96 -21.50 -10.80
N ALA A 404 -19.70 -21.88 -11.05
CA ALA A 404 -18.57 -21.52 -10.18
C ALA A 404 -18.19 -20.02 -10.22
N HIS A 405 -18.91 -19.22 -11.01
CA HIS A 405 -18.73 -17.78 -11.12
C HIS A 405 -19.47 -17.04 -10.00
N ARG A 406 -19.05 -15.81 -9.69
CA ARG A 406 -19.72 -14.98 -8.69
C ARG A 406 -21.17 -14.69 -9.11
N LYS A 407 -22.08 -14.68 -8.14
CA LYS A 407 -23.49 -14.35 -8.37
C LYS A 407 -23.67 -12.83 -8.41
N LEU A 408 -24.37 -12.32 -9.42
CA LEU A 408 -24.80 -10.93 -9.50
C LEU A 408 -26.30 -10.85 -9.21
N THR A 409 -26.66 -10.06 -8.21
CA THR A 409 -28.02 -9.98 -7.68
C THR A 409 -28.49 -8.53 -7.80
N LYS A 410 -29.40 -8.25 -8.72
CA LYS A 410 -29.93 -6.89 -8.97
C LYS A 410 -31.34 -6.77 -8.38
N LEU A 411 -31.63 -5.69 -7.68
CA LEU A 411 -32.97 -5.43 -7.17
C LEU A 411 -33.93 -5.13 -8.34
N LYS A 412 -35.06 -5.84 -8.43
CA LYS A 412 -36.07 -5.57 -9.46
C LYS A 412 -36.85 -4.31 -9.11
N GLU A 413 -36.73 -3.28 -9.94
CA GLU A 413 -37.41 -1.99 -9.72
C GLU A 413 -38.93 -2.15 -9.65
N ASP A 414 -39.52 -3.09 -10.41
CA ASP A 414 -40.97 -3.36 -10.42
C ASP A 414 -41.49 -3.98 -9.11
N SER A 415 -40.61 -4.50 -8.26
CA SER A 415 -40.99 -5.19 -7.02
C SER A 415 -41.09 -4.28 -5.81
N ILE A 416 -40.75 -2.99 -5.98
CA ILE A 416 -40.61 -2.00 -4.91
C ILE A 416 -41.24 -0.67 -5.33
N THR A 417 -41.72 0.10 -4.36
CA THR A 417 -42.21 1.46 -4.64
C THR A 417 -41.03 2.40 -4.96
N GLN A 418 -41.26 3.38 -5.83
CA GLN A 418 -40.21 4.35 -6.19
C GLN A 418 -39.65 5.09 -4.96
N ASP A 419 -40.49 5.38 -3.97
CA ASP A 419 -40.06 6.05 -2.73
C ASP A 419 -39.11 5.18 -1.91
N ASP A 420 -39.40 3.89 -1.75
CA ASP A 420 -38.55 2.97 -1.01
C ASP A 420 -37.23 2.71 -1.74
N LEU A 421 -37.26 2.63 -3.08
CA LEU A 421 -36.06 2.51 -3.91
C LEU A 421 -35.14 3.73 -3.78
N VAL A 422 -35.71 4.95 -3.80
CA VAL A 422 -34.94 6.18 -3.56
C VAL A 422 -34.36 6.21 -2.15
N ARG A 423 -35.11 5.76 -1.14
CA ARG A 423 -34.61 5.64 0.25
C ARG A 423 -33.47 4.65 0.35
N CYS A 424 -33.58 3.47 -0.25
CA CYS A 424 -32.53 2.46 -0.29
C CYS A 424 -31.26 3.05 -0.91
N ARG A 425 -31.37 3.64 -2.12
CA ARG A 425 -30.23 4.27 -2.82
C ARG A 425 -29.59 5.38 -1.98
N LYS A 426 -30.39 6.19 -1.29
CA LYS A 426 -29.88 7.26 -0.42
C LYS A 426 -29.08 6.71 0.76
N GLU A 427 -29.53 5.65 1.41
CA GLU A 427 -28.79 5.03 2.51
C GLU A 427 -27.50 4.34 2.03
N ILE A 428 -27.50 3.67 0.87
CA ILE A 428 -26.26 3.12 0.26
C ILE A 428 -25.26 4.25 0.05
N TRP A 429 -25.68 5.33 -0.61
CA TRP A 429 -24.80 6.46 -0.88
C TRP A 429 -24.30 7.13 0.38
N LYS A 430 -25.10 7.21 1.45
CA LYS A 430 -24.68 7.77 2.73
C LYS A 430 -23.55 6.96 3.37
N ILE A 431 -23.53 5.64 3.19
CA ILE A 431 -22.51 4.74 3.74
C ILE A 431 -21.23 4.77 2.89
N ILE A 432 -21.36 4.73 1.57
CA ILE A 432 -20.21 4.69 0.64
C ILE A 432 -19.61 6.08 0.41
N PHE A 433 -20.37 7.16 0.64
CA PHE A 433 -19.88 8.52 0.51
C PHE A 433 -18.59 8.72 1.34
N PRO A 434 -17.51 9.25 0.75
CA PRO A 434 -17.48 10.06 -0.47
C PRO A 434 -17.03 9.35 -1.76
N LEU A 435 -16.91 8.03 -1.74
CA LEU A 435 -16.28 7.23 -2.80
C LEU A 435 -17.11 7.19 -4.09
N ASN A 436 -16.40 7.23 -5.21
CA ASN A 436 -16.95 7.06 -6.56
C ASN A 436 -16.29 5.91 -7.32
N TYR A 437 -15.13 5.44 -6.89
CA TYR A 437 -14.37 4.34 -7.51
C TYR A 437 -13.89 3.38 -6.42
N ILE A 438 -14.12 2.08 -6.63
CA ILE A 438 -13.64 1.02 -5.74
C ILE A 438 -13.03 -0.10 -6.58
N GLN A 439 -11.80 -0.49 -6.24
CA GLN A 439 -11.13 -1.60 -6.89
C GLN A 439 -10.66 -2.62 -5.87
N LEU A 440 -11.04 -3.88 -6.05
CA LEU A 440 -10.61 -5.00 -5.22
C LEU A 440 -9.78 -5.96 -6.07
N ASN A 441 -8.51 -6.16 -5.72
CA ASN A 441 -7.57 -7.02 -6.44
C ASN A 441 -7.08 -8.14 -5.50
N ASN A 442 -7.31 -9.41 -5.84
CA ASN A 442 -6.81 -10.55 -5.05
C ASN A 442 -7.16 -10.46 -3.54
N VAL A 443 -8.42 -10.12 -3.23
CA VAL A 443 -8.93 -10.19 -1.86
C VAL A 443 -9.28 -11.64 -1.56
N PHE A 444 -8.73 -12.23 -0.50
CA PHE A 444 -8.94 -13.65 -0.21
C PHE A 444 -10.36 -13.93 0.31
N SER A 445 -10.79 -13.27 1.39
CA SER A 445 -12.14 -13.40 1.95
C SER A 445 -12.79 -12.06 2.29
N ILE A 446 -14.12 -12.03 2.16
CA ILE A 446 -14.97 -10.98 2.71
C ILE A 446 -15.89 -11.64 3.74
N SER A 447 -15.95 -11.11 4.96
CA SER A 447 -16.61 -11.78 6.11
C SER A 447 -18.07 -12.18 5.85
N SER A 448 -18.82 -11.39 5.09
CA SER A 448 -20.22 -11.67 4.73
C SER A 448 -20.37 -12.50 3.45
N GLY A 449 -19.30 -12.71 2.69
CA GLY A 449 -19.32 -13.28 1.33
C GLY A 449 -20.12 -12.45 0.30
N THR A 450 -20.67 -11.31 0.71
CA THR A 450 -21.63 -10.48 -0.02
C THR A 450 -21.14 -9.04 -0.07
N ILE A 451 -21.15 -8.45 -1.26
CA ILE A 451 -20.85 -7.02 -1.47
C ILE A 451 -22.13 -6.34 -1.92
N VAL A 452 -22.48 -5.20 -1.32
CA VAL A 452 -23.56 -4.33 -1.83
C VAL A 452 -22.97 -3.08 -2.44
N VAL A 453 -23.46 -2.70 -3.63
CA VAL A 453 -23.06 -1.47 -4.32
C VAL A 453 -24.23 -0.73 -4.99
N PRO A 454 -24.09 0.58 -5.24
CA PRO A 454 -25.04 1.33 -6.06
C PRO A 454 -24.96 0.90 -7.53
N ASN A 455 -26.12 0.81 -8.18
CA ASN A 455 -26.22 0.52 -9.62
C ASN A 455 -25.37 1.47 -10.48
N ALA A 456 -25.36 2.76 -10.14
CA ALA A 456 -24.58 3.77 -10.86
C ALA A 456 -23.05 3.54 -10.80
N MET A 457 -22.51 2.90 -9.76
CA MET A 457 -21.10 2.54 -9.70
C MET A 457 -20.79 1.30 -10.54
N TYR A 458 -21.71 0.34 -10.54
CA TYR A 458 -21.58 -0.90 -11.28
C TYR A 458 -21.65 -0.67 -12.81
N GLU A 459 -22.70 0.00 -13.30
CA GLU A 459 -22.91 0.23 -14.74
C GLU A 459 -21.82 1.09 -15.38
N ASN A 460 -21.22 2.01 -14.62
CA ASN A 460 -20.14 2.88 -15.10
C ASN A 460 -18.73 2.26 -14.92
N HIS A 461 -18.63 0.97 -14.63
CA HIS A 461 -17.36 0.26 -14.36
C HIS A 461 -16.48 0.90 -13.28
N ARG A 462 -17.12 1.54 -12.30
CA ARG A 462 -16.44 2.20 -11.18
C ARG A 462 -16.27 1.30 -9.96
N ILE A 463 -16.91 0.13 -9.93
CA ILE A 463 -16.47 -0.97 -9.08
C ILE A 463 -15.85 -2.08 -9.92
N GLN A 464 -14.63 -2.48 -9.58
CA GLN A 464 -13.88 -3.49 -10.31
C GLN A 464 -13.38 -4.57 -9.35
N LEU A 465 -13.64 -5.83 -9.69
CA LEU A 465 -13.32 -7.00 -8.86
C LEU A 465 -12.39 -7.95 -9.62
N PHE A 466 -11.10 -7.88 -9.35
CA PHE A 466 -10.07 -8.69 -10.01
C PHE A 466 -9.54 -9.82 -9.11
N GLY A 467 -9.10 -10.90 -9.75
CA GLY A 467 -8.55 -12.08 -9.08
C GLY A 467 -9.63 -13.07 -8.61
N LYS A 468 -9.18 -14.21 -8.06
CA LYS A 468 -10.06 -15.20 -7.40
C LYS A 468 -10.24 -14.76 -5.95
N SER A 469 -11.42 -14.26 -5.63
CA SER A 469 -11.82 -13.94 -4.26
C SER A 469 -12.98 -14.81 -3.85
N ASN A 470 -13.08 -15.14 -2.56
CA ASN A 470 -14.24 -15.82 -1.98
C ASN A 470 -15.43 -14.85 -1.83
N ILE A 471 -15.69 -14.04 -2.86
CA ILE A 471 -16.88 -13.20 -2.96
C ILE A 471 -17.93 -14.04 -3.67
N ASN A 472 -18.94 -14.47 -2.92
CA ASN A 472 -19.99 -15.35 -3.43
C ASN A 472 -21.02 -14.56 -4.24
N GLU A 473 -21.38 -13.35 -3.77
CA GLU A 473 -22.46 -12.55 -4.35
C GLU A 473 -22.16 -11.05 -4.34
N LEU A 474 -22.47 -10.39 -5.46
CA LEU A 474 -22.49 -8.94 -5.61
C LEU A 474 -23.95 -8.50 -5.76
N ILE A 475 -24.45 -7.72 -4.80
CA ILE A 475 -25.79 -7.15 -4.79
C ILE A 475 -25.73 -5.72 -5.32
N VAL A 476 -26.58 -5.41 -6.28
CA VAL A 476 -26.67 -4.10 -6.95
C VAL A 476 -28.06 -3.52 -6.75
N ILE A 477 -28.13 -2.28 -6.25
CA ILE A 477 -29.37 -1.56 -5.90
C ILE A 477 -29.39 -0.15 -6.50
#